data_AF-A0AAV3YED0-F1
#
_entry.id   AF-A0AAV3YED0-F1
#
_cell.length_a   1.000
_cell.length_b   1.000
_cell.length_c   1.000
_cell.angle_alpha   90.00
_cell.angle_beta   90.00
_cell.angle_gamma   90.00
#
_symmetry.space_group_name_H-M   'P 1'
#
loop_
_entity.id
_entity.type
_entity.pdbx_description
1 polymer ?
#
loop_
_entity_poly.entity_id
_entity_poly.type
_entity_poly.pdbx_seq_one_letter_code
_entity_poly.pdbx_strand_id
1 'polypeptide(L)'
;MHNLLDISIVNSWILYNLDHDDKPIDRQRSIVAIVESLCIDDVAPNNPVPQQLADGHDVVLLEGKKGERDCFVCSDRSADKNSIVGRKRTRYWCPACKVGCHLQCAQRLRHVTDQGLQKRRRIQQQE
;
A
#
# COMPACT_ATOMS: atom_id res chain seq x y z
N MET A 1 -29.71 -2.03 -24.54
CA MET A 1 -29.28 -2.09 -23.13
C MET A 1 -29.08 -0.71 -22.47
N HIS A 2 -29.23 0.42 -23.18
CA HIS A 2 -29.08 1.76 -22.56
C HIS A 2 -30.27 2.17 -21.67
N ASN A 3 -31.49 1.77 -22.02
CA ASN A 3 -32.69 2.17 -21.26
C ASN A 3 -32.74 1.65 -19.81
N LEU A 4 -32.09 0.53 -19.49
CA LEU A 4 -32.17 -0.05 -18.14
C LEU A 4 -31.42 0.80 -17.11
N LEU A 5 -30.27 1.37 -17.50
CA LEU A 5 -29.48 2.24 -16.63
C LEU A 5 -30.20 3.56 -16.38
N ASP A 6 -30.82 4.14 -17.40
CA ASP A 6 -31.60 5.37 -17.23
C ASP A 6 -32.80 5.16 -16.30
N ILE A 7 -33.50 4.03 -16.44
CA ILE A 7 -34.62 3.66 -15.56
C ILE A 7 -34.12 3.43 -14.13
N SER A 8 -33.00 2.72 -13.93
CA SER A 8 -32.49 2.43 -12.58
C SER A 8 -32.01 3.69 -11.87
N ILE A 9 -31.35 4.61 -12.59
CA ILE A 9 -30.89 5.90 -12.05
C ILE A 9 -32.06 6.81 -11.66
N VAL A 10 -33.13 6.84 -12.47
CA VAL A 10 -34.33 7.63 -12.13
C VAL A 10 -35.04 7.03 -10.92
N ASN A 11 -35.18 5.70 -10.87
CA ASN A 11 -35.83 5.02 -9.76
C ASN A 11 -35.06 5.21 -8.44
N SER A 12 -33.72 5.13 -8.45
CA SER A 12 -32.92 5.37 -7.25
C SER A 12 -33.06 6.80 -6.73
N TRP A 13 -33.10 7.79 -7.61
CA TRP A 13 -33.34 9.19 -7.24
C TRP A 13 -34.73 9.41 -6.63
N ILE A 14 -35.79 8.81 -7.20
CA ILE A 14 -37.15 8.88 -6.65
C ILE A 14 -37.18 8.28 -5.24
N LEU A 15 -36.62 7.09 -5.06
CA LEU A 15 -36.58 6.41 -3.77
C LEU A 15 -35.81 7.21 -2.72
N TYR A 16 -34.67 7.82 -3.10
CA TYR A 16 -33.90 8.66 -2.20
C TYR A 16 -34.72 9.85 -1.69
N ASN A 17 -35.41 10.56 -2.59
CA ASN A 17 -36.20 11.73 -2.21
C ASN A 17 -37.42 11.36 -1.37
N LEU A 18 -38.04 10.20 -1.59
CA LEU A 18 -39.14 9.71 -0.76
C LEU A 18 -38.69 9.38 0.67
N ASP A 19 -37.46 8.90 0.84
CA ASP A 19 -36.90 8.57 2.17
C ASP A 19 -36.36 9.83 2.89
N HIS A 20 -36.02 10.88 2.14
CA HIS A 20 -35.39 12.11 2.63
C HIS A 20 -36.21 13.36 2.26
N ASP A 21 -37.51 13.36 2.57
CA ASP A 21 -38.45 14.46 2.25
C ASP A 21 -37.98 15.83 2.79
N ASP A 22 -37.26 15.85 3.92
CA ASP A 22 -36.74 17.08 4.53
C ASP A 22 -35.54 17.69 3.77
N LYS A 23 -34.88 16.90 2.92
CA LYS A 23 -33.66 17.33 2.20
C LYS A 23 -33.58 16.69 0.82
N PRO A 24 -34.50 17.06 -0.09
CA PRO A 24 -34.48 16.53 -1.44
C PRO A 24 -33.20 16.96 -2.15
N ILE A 25 -32.69 16.08 -3.00
CA ILE A 25 -31.56 16.37 -3.87
C ILE A 25 -32.03 16.48 -5.31
N ASP A 26 -31.40 17.40 -6.05
CA ASP A 26 -31.62 17.50 -7.49
C ASP A 26 -31.10 16.24 -8.20
N ARG A 27 -31.75 15.89 -9.30
CA ARG A 27 -31.44 14.70 -10.10
C ARG A 27 -29.99 14.70 -10.56
N GLN A 28 -29.46 15.84 -11.01
CA GLN A 28 -28.07 15.94 -11.45
C GLN A 28 -27.12 15.59 -10.30
N ARG A 29 -27.40 16.10 -9.10
CA ARG A 29 -26.58 15.86 -7.90
C ARG A 29 -26.61 14.40 -7.47
N SER A 30 -27.77 13.74 -7.59
CA SER A 30 -27.90 12.31 -7.34
C SER A 30 -27.07 11.46 -8.31
N ILE A 31 -27.06 11.82 -9.61
CA ILE A 31 -26.27 11.11 -10.62
C ILE A 31 -24.78 11.25 -10.32
N VAL A 32 -24.31 12.46 -10.00
CA VAL A 32 -22.91 12.70 -9.63
C VAL A 32 -22.52 11.84 -8.42
N ALA A 33 -23.34 11.82 -7.37
CA ALA A 33 -23.07 11.01 -6.18
C ALA A 33 -22.99 9.50 -6.47
N ILE A 34 -23.86 8.99 -7.36
CA ILE A 34 -23.81 7.58 -7.80
C ILE A 34 -22.51 7.30 -8.57
N VAL A 35 -22.13 8.16 -9.51
CA VAL A 35 -20.89 8.00 -10.28
C VAL A 35 -19.67 8.07 -9.37
N GLU A 36 -19.62 9.05 -8.46
CA GLU A 36 -18.57 9.15 -7.45
C GLU A 36 -18.50 7.86 -6.63
N SER A 37 -19.62 7.36 -6.11
CA SER A 37 -19.66 6.11 -5.34
C SER A 37 -19.14 4.90 -6.12
N LEU A 38 -19.44 4.80 -7.42
CA LEU A 38 -18.99 3.70 -8.26
C LEU A 38 -17.49 3.82 -8.61
N CYS A 39 -16.99 5.05 -8.74
CA CYS A 39 -15.59 5.32 -9.05
C CYS A 39 -14.67 5.32 -7.82
N ILE A 40 -15.21 5.31 -6.59
CA ILE A 40 -14.41 5.22 -5.35
C ILE A 40 -13.60 3.91 -5.32
N ASP A 41 -14.14 2.81 -5.86
CA ASP A 41 -13.45 1.51 -5.87
C ASP A 41 -12.41 1.39 -7.02
N ASP A 42 -12.52 2.22 -8.07
CA ASP A 42 -11.54 2.27 -9.16
C ASP A 42 -10.32 3.16 -8.83
N VAL A 43 -10.33 3.82 -7.67
CA VAL A 43 -9.17 4.48 -7.07
C VAL A 43 -8.62 3.62 -5.92
N ALA A 44 -8.11 2.42 -6.23
CA ALA A 44 -6.69 2.07 -5.98
C ALA A 44 -6.41 0.55 -6.06
N PRO A 45 -5.19 0.17 -6.46
CA PRO A 45 -4.24 -0.16 -5.40
C PRO A 45 -2.87 0.47 -5.67
N ASN A 46 -2.77 1.79 -5.73
CA ASN A 46 -1.45 2.45 -5.75
C ASN A 46 -1.20 3.39 -4.58
N ASN A 47 -2.17 3.58 -3.68
CA ASN A 47 -1.78 4.04 -2.35
C ASN A 47 -1.35 2.80 -1.58
N PRO A 48 -0.07 2.65 -1.18
CA PRO A 48 0.31 1.60 -0.26
C PRO A 48 -0.43 1.92 1.03
N VAL A 49 -1.56 1.25 1.26
CA VAL A 49 -2.11 1.16 2.61
C VAL A 49 -0.94 0.63 3.44
N PRO A 50 -0.44 1.39 4.41
CA PRO A 50 0.56 0.87 5.32
C PRO A 50 -0.04 -0.37 5.94
N GLN A 51 0.43 -1.55 5.52
CA GLN A 51 0.07 -2.78 6.20
C GLN A 51 0.71 -2.64 7.57
N GLN A 52 -0.06 -2.19 8.55
CA GLN A 52 0.31 -2.23 9.94
C GLN A 52 0.40 -3.70 10.32
N LEU A 53 1.58 -4.28 10.15
CA LEU A 53 1.88 -5.57 10.71
C LEU A 53 1.79 -5.44 12.24
N ALA A 54 1.23 -6.46 12.88
CA ALA A 54 0.88 -6.48 14.31
C ALA A 54 2.02 -6.08 15.27
N ASP A 55 3.27 -6.05 14.80
CA ASP A 55 4.46 -5.67 15.56
C ASP A 55 4.86 -4.18 15.41
N GLY A 56 3.98 -3.30 14.91
CA GLY A 56 4.25 -1.85 14.86
C GLY A 56 5.25 -1.42 13.78
N HIS A 57 5.67 -2.35 12.91
CA HIS A 57 6.45 -2.04 11.72
C HIS A 57 5.51 -1.59 10.60
N ASP A 58 5.44 -0.27 10.39
CA ASP A 58 4.85 0.28 9.19
C ASP A 58 5.82 0.06 8.01
N VAL A 59 5.34 -0.60 6.95
CA VAL A 59 6.12 -0.89 5.75
C VAL A 59 5.49 -0.18 4.57
N VAL A 60 6.24 0.77 4.02
CA VAL A 60 5.80 1.63 2.93
C VAL A 60 6.45 1.19 1.61
N LEU A 61 5.71 1.30 0.51
CA LEU A 61 6.23 1.06 -0.82
C LEU A 61 7.05 2.28 -1.29
N LEU A 62 8.26 2.05 -1.79
CA LEU A 62 9.08 3.07 -2.45
C LEU A 62 8.57 3.26 -3.88
N GLU A 63 7.96 4.42 -4.13
CA GLU A 63 7.53 4.81 -5.48
C GLU A 63 8.73 5.19 -6.36
N GLY A 64 8.86 4.54 -7.52
CA GLY A 64 9.85 4.87 -8.56
C GLY A 64 10.87 3.78 -8.91
N LYS A 65 11.40 3.84 -10.15
CA LYS A 65 12.36 2.86 -10.74
C LYS A 65 13.73 2.78 -10.04
N LYS A 66 14.05 3.66 -9.08
CA LYS A 66 15.35 3.74 -8.39
C LYS A 66 15.30 3.30 -6.91
N GLY A 67 14.15 2.80 -6.43
CA GLY A 67 13.89 2.60 -5.00
C GLY A 67 14.14 1.18 -4.45
N GLU A 68 14.91 0.33 -5.12
CA GLU A 68 15.11 -1.04 -4.60
C GLU A 68 16.22 -1.08 -3.54
N ARG A 69 15.85 -1.46 -2.32
CA ARG A 69 16.76 -1.68 -1.20
C ARG A 69 16.99 -3.17 -0.99
N ASP A 70 18.07 -3.53 -0.32
CA ASP A 70 18.28 -4.91 0.13
C ASP A 70 17.39 -5.19 1.35
N CYS A 71 16.75 -6.36 1.36
CA CYS A 71 15.97 -6.79 2.50
C CYS A 71 16.88 -7.10 3.69
N PHE A 72 16.67 -6.43 4.82
CA PHE A 72 17.50 -6.61 6.02
C PHE A 72 17.42 -8.04 6.59
N VAL A 73 16.29 -8.72 6.42
CA VAL A 73 16.05 -10.04 7.03
C VAL A 73 16.65 -11.17 6.19
N CYS A 74 16.52 -11.11 4.87
CA CYS A 74 16.83 -12.24 3.99
C CYS A 74 17.86 -11.93 2.89
N SER A 75 18.33 -10.67 2.78
CA SER A 75 19.47 -10.35 1.92
C SER A 75 20.75 -10.62 2.68
N ASP A 76 21.53 -11.56 2.17
CA ASP A 76 22.89 -11.81 2.62
C ASP A 76 23.85 -11.32 1.53
N ARG A 77 24.78 -10.44 1.91
CA ARG A 77 25.82 -9.93 1.01
C ARG A 77 27.10 -10.76 1.07
N SER A 78 27.25 -11.53 2.15
CA SER A 78 28.36 -12.44 2.45
C SER A 78 28.14 -13.82 1.83
N ALA A 79 26.93 -14.09 1.30
CA ALA A 79 26.67 -15.25 0.48
C ALA A 79 27.49 -15.17 -0.81
N ASP A 80 28.38 -16.14 -0.97
CA ASP A 80 29.29 -16.29 -2.10
C ASP A 80 28.57 -16.12 -3.45
N LYS A 81 29.24 -15.65 -4.50
CA LYS A 81 28.61 -15.38 -5.82
C LYS A 81 27.92 -16.61 -6.45
N ASN A 82 28.21 -17.80 -5.93
CA ASN A 82 27.62 -19.09 -6.33
C ASN A 82 26.53 -19.62 -5.38
N SER A 83 26.19 -18.88 -4.31
CA SER A 83 25.09 -19.23 -3.41
C SER A 83 23.75 -18.85 -4.03
N ILE A 84 22.82 -19.81 -4.03
CA ILE A 84 21.41 -19.63 -4.42
C ILE A 84 20.71 -18.54 -3.56
N VAL A 85 21.30 -18.16 -2.42
CA VAL A 85 20.82 -17.15 -1.48
C VAL A 85 21.57 -15.82 -1.67
N GLY A 86 21.52 -15.25 -2.88
CA GLY A 86 22.14 -13.96 -3.18
C GLY A 86 21.38 -12.74 -2.64
N ARG A 87 21.84 -11.53 -3.01
CA ARG A 87 21.22 -10.25 -2.65
C ARG A 87 19.73 -10.22 -3.01
N LYS A 88 18.85 -10.12 -2.01
CA LYS A 88 17.40 -10.05 -2.21
C LYS A 88 16.92 -8.61 -2.10
N ARG A 89 16.46 -8.05 -3.22
CA ARG A 89 15.94 -6.70 -3.29
C ARG A 89 14.46 -6.62 -2.96
N THR A 90 14.06 -5.48 -2.42
CA THR A 90 12.69 -5.15 -2.05
C THR A 90 12.40 -3.69 -2.39
N ARG A 91 11.16 -3.43 -2.80
CA ARG A 91 10.62 -2.08 -2.99
C ARG A 91 9.94 -1.56 -1.73
N TYR A 92 9.88 -2.38 -0.69
CA TYR A 92 9.24 -2.05 0.57
C TYR A 92 10.31 -1.67 1.60
N TRP A 93 10.03 -0.65 2.40
CA TRP A 93 10.93 -0.18 3.45
C TRP A 93 10.16 0.26 4.69
N CYS A 94 10.82 0.15 5.84
CA CYS A 94 10.26 0.62 7.11
C CYS A 94 10.85 2.01 7.44
N PRO A 95 10.04 3.08 7.52
CA PRO A 95 10.52 4.42 7.86
C PRO A 95 11.05 4.52 9.29
N ALA A 96 10.46 3.80 10.25
CA ALA A 96 10.92 3.78 11.63
C ALA A 96 12.32 3.17 11.78
N CYS A 97 12.62 2.10 11.03
CA CYS A 97 13.90 1.39 11.12
C CYS A 97 14.90 1.77 10.01
N LYS A 98 14.49 2.59 9.03
CA LYS A 98 15.29 3.01 7.87
C LYS A 98 15.89 1.86 7.03
N VAL A 99 15.25 0.70 7.02
CA VAL A 99 15.71 -0.52 6.31
C VAL A 99 14.75 -0.95 5.22
N GLY A 100 15.28 -1.57 4.15
CA GLY A 100 14.48 -2.33 3.20
C GLY A 100 14.02 -3.64 3.82
N CYS A 101 12.76 -4.01 3.65
CA CYS A 101 12.22 -5.29 4.12
C CYS A 101 11.11 -5.77 3.18
N HIS A 102 11.03 -7.06 2.83
CA HIS A 102 9.82 -7.58 2.17
C HIS A 102 8.64 -7.59 3.13
N LEU A 103 7.41 -7.56 2.61
CA LEU A 103 6.19 -7.68 3.43
C LEU A 103 6.21 -8.96 4.29
N GLN A 104 6.55 -10.11 3.69
CA GLN A 104 6.67 -11.40 4.41
C GLN A 104 7.85 -11.46 5.40
N CYS A 105 8.81 -10.56 5.26
CA CYS A 105 9.96 -10.47 6.17
C CYS A 105 9.69 -9.49 7.32
N ALA A 106 8.67 -8.64 7.21
CA ALA A 106 8.40 -7.58 8.17
C ALA A 106 8.05 -8.11 9.56
N GLN A 107 7.35 -9.24 9.65
CA GLN A 107 7.07 -9.95 10.92
C GLN A 107 8.33 -10.48 11.61
N ARG A 108 9.41 -10.69 10.85
CA ARG A 108 10.70 -11.17 11.36
C ARG A 108 11.67 -10.03 11.61
N LEU A 109 11.30 -8.80 11.25
CA LEU A 109 12.10 -7.63 11.51
C LEU A 109 11.96 -7.30 12.99
N ARG A 110 13.09 -7.22 13.69
CA ARG A 110 13.14 -6.62 15.03
C ARG A 110 13.53 -5.16 14.87
N HIS A 111 12.94 -4.24 15.62
CA HIS A 111 13.32 -2.83 15.59
C HIS A 111 14.84 -2.66 15.71
N VAL A 112 15.44 -2.16 14.64
CA VAL A 112 16.88 -1.93 14.58
C VAL A 112 17.12 -0.48 14.96
N THR A 113 17.83 -0.26 16.06
CA THR A 113 18.31 1.07 16.43
C THR A 113 19.42 1.52 15.47
N ASP A 114 19.64 2.83 15.35
CA ASP A 114 20.67 3.39 14.46
C ASP A 114 22.08 2.80 14.73
N GLN A 115 22.37 2.37 15.96
CA GLN A 115 23.62 1.67 16.31
C GLN A 115 23.74 0.28 15.65
N GLY A 116 22.65 -0.49 15.59
CA GLY A 116 22.62 -1.80 14.92
C GLY A 116 22.82 -1.68 13.41
N LEU A 117 22.31 -0.61 12.81
CA LEU A 117 22.51 -0.31 11.38
C LEU A 117 23.97 0.01 11.06
N GLN A 118 24.62 0.85 11.88
CA GLN A 118 26.03 1.19 11.69
C GLN A 118 26.93 -0.05 11.83
N LYS A 119 26.67 -0.92 12.82
CA LYS A 119 27.44 -2.16 13.00
C LYS A 119 27.38 -3.06 11.78
N ARG A 120 26.18 -3.27 11.21
CA ARG A 120 26.02 -4.07 9.98
C ARG A 120 26.70 -3.44 8.78
N ARG A 121 26.63 -2.11 8.60
CA ARG A 121 27.35 -1.41 7.52
C ARG A 121 28.86 -1.56 7.63
N ARG A 122 29.41 -1.53 8.85
CA ARG A 122 30.85 -1.73 9.09
C ARG A 122 31.29 -3.15 8.75
N ILE A 123 30.52 -4.16 9.17
CA ILE A 123 30.78 -5.56 8.79
C ILE A 123 30.72 -5.72 7.27
N GLN A 124 29.76 -5.06 6.60
CA GLN A 124 29.61 -5.09 5.14
C GLN A 124 30.68 -4.30 4.33
N GLN A 125 31.54 -3.50 4.98
CA GLN A 125 32.61 -2.74 4.32
C GLN A 125 34.01 -3.32 4.57
N GLN A 126 34.13 -4.31 5.45
CA GLN A 126 35.39 -4.96 5.80
C GLN A 126 35.62 -6.29 5.05
N GLU A 127 34.70 -6.67 4.17
CA GLU A 127 34.78 -7.80 3.23
C GLU A 127 34.77 -7.29 1.78
#